data_AF-A0A1K1T4E1-F1
#
_entry.id   AF-A0A1K1T4E1-F1
#
_cell.length_a   1.000
_cell.length_b   1.000
_cell.length_c   1.000
_cell.angle_alpha   90.00
_cell.angle_beta   90.00
_cell.angle_gamma   90.00
#
_symmetry.space_group_name_H-M   'P 1'
#
loop_
_entity.id
_entity.type
_entity.pdbx_description
1 polymer ?
#
loop_
_entity_poly.entity_id
_entity_poly.type
_entity_poly.pdbx_seq_one_letter_code
_entity_poly.pdbx_strand_id
1 'polypeptide(L)'
;MYLLKYLKNGRVINEEEFSTIEEIEEKHNNGNYFEEADEFEIVDSNTGDTISGDEIVNPDDIIEDMFDGEDSMEGFDWNQDD
;
A
#
# COMPACT_ATOMS: atom_id res chain seq x y z
N MET A 1 15.41 0.35 14.53
CA MET A 1 14.44 1.46 14.65
C MET A 1 14.28 2.00 13.26
N TYR A 2 13.05 2.26 12.83
CA TYR A 2 12.73 2.64 11.47
C TYR A 2 11.98 3.96 11.47
N LEU A 3 12.17 4.75 10.43
CA LEU A 3 11.52 6.03 10.24
C LEU A 3 10.68 5.95 8.96
N LEU A 4 9.37 6.09 9.11
CA LEU A 4 8.44 6.24 8.01
C LEU A 4 8.30 7.73 7.70
N LYS A 5 8.72 8.13 6.50
CA LYS A 5 8.58 9.50 6.01
C LYS A 5 7.44 9.55 5.02
N TYR A 6 6.56 10.52 5.22
CA TYR A 6 5.51 10.85 4.29
C TYR A 6 5.95 12.04 3.44
N LEU A 7 5.94 11.88 2.12
CA LEU A 7 6.39 12.88 1.18
C LEU A 7 5.24 13.43 0.35
N LYS A 8 5.29 14.72 0.07
CA LYS A 8 4.40 15.43 -0.85
C LYS A 8 5.25 16.21 -1.84
N ASN A 9 5.15 15.90 -3.13
CA ASN A 9 6.02 16.46 -4.17
C ASN A 9 7.53 16.34 -3.81
N GLY A 10 7.96 15.16 -3.34
CA GLY A 10 9.35 14.90 -2.94
C GLY A 10 9.84 15.66 -1.69
N ARG A 11 8.94 16.24 -0.89
CA ARG A 11 9.27 16.91 0.37
C ARG A 11 8.63 16.17 1.54
N VAL A 12 9.42 15.91 2.58
CA VAL A 12 8.93 15.33 3.82
C VAL A 12 7.95 16.29 4.49
N ILE A 13 6.71 15.84 4.67
CA ILE A 13 5.64 16.58 5.35
C ILE A 13 5.34 16.02 6.74
N ASN A 14 5.64 14.75 6.97
CA ASN A 14 5.50 14.08 8.26
C ASN A 14 6.51 12.94 8.39
N GLU A 15 6.92 12.63 9.62
CA GLU A 15 7.85 11.55 9.96
C GLU A 15 7.36 10.84 11.22
N GLU A 16 7.36 9.51 11.20
CA GLU A 16 6.94 8.69 12.33
C GLU A 16 7.96 7.57 12.60
N GLU A 17 8.24 7.35 13.88
CA GLU A 17 9.23 6.38 14.34
C GLU A 17 8.57 5.07 14.76
N PHE A 18 9.14 3.96 14.29
CA PHE A 18 8.67 2.61 14.56
C PHE A 18 9.81 1.72 15.07
N SER A 19 9.44 0.70 15.84
CA SER A 19 10.41 -0.25 16.37
C SER A 19 10.76 -1.30 15.32
N THR A 20 9.77 -1.75 14.54
CA THR A 20 9.92 -2.76 13.49
C THR A 20 9.29 -2.33 12.17
N ILE A 21 9.66 -3.02 11.07
CA ILE A 21 9.04 -2.82 9.74
C ILE A 21 7.59 -3.34 9.73
N GLU A 22 7.31 -4.42 10.47
CA GLU A 22 5.97 -5.01 10.57
C GLU A 22 4.92 -3.99 11.05
N GLU A 23 5.27 -3.13 12.01
CA GLU A 23 4.38 -2.04 12.47
C GLU A 23 4.07 -1.02 11.35
N ILE A 24 5.04 -0.76 10.47
CA ILE A 24 4.88 0.12 9.31
C ILE A 24 3.95 -0.52 8.28
N GLU A 25 4.15 -1.81 7.98
CA GLU A 25 3.31 -2.57 7.05
C GLU A 25 1.87 -2.69 7.58
N GLU A 26 1.67 -2.92 8.88
CA GLU A 26 0.33 -2.93 9.48
C GLU A 26 -0.35 -1.57 9.31
N LYS A 27 0.38 -0.46 9.48
CA LYS A 27 -0.17 0.88 9.27
C LYS A 27 -0.55 1.13 7.80
N HIS A 28 0.29 0.69 6.87
CA HIS A 28 0.07 0.74 5.43
C HIS A 28 -1.19 -0.07 5.05
N ASN A 29 -1.27 -1.33 5.47
CA ASN A 29 -2.39 -2.22 5.16
C ASN A 29 -3.72 -1.78 5.78
N ASN A 30 -3.69 -1.07 6.91
CA ASN A 30 -4.88 -0.50 7.54
C ASN A 30 -5.36 0.79 6.86
N GLY A 31 -4.69 1.24 5.78
CA GLY A 31 -5.08 2.45 5.04
C GLY A 31 -4.87 3.74 5.84
N ASN A 32 -4.12 3.70 6.94
CA ASN A 32 -3.92 4.84 7.82
C ASN A 32 -2.74 5.68 7.33
N TYR A 33 -2.88 6.18 6.10
CA TYR A 33 -1.91 7.07 5.47
C TYR A 33 -2.14 8.51 5.89
N PHE A 34 -1.08 9.30 5.76
CA PHE A 34 -1.21 10.74 5.84
C PHE A 34 -1.88 11.21 4.53
N GLU A 35 -3.18 11.56 4.56
CA GLU A 35 -3.98 11.91 3.36
C GLU A 35 -3.33 12.96 2.44
N GLU A 36 -2.45 13.78 2.99
CA GLU A 36 -1.74 14.81 2.25
C GLU A 36 -0.47 14.33 1.52
N ALA A 37 -0.04 13.10 1.75
CA ALA A 37 1.17 12.51 1.20
C ALA A 37 0.86 11.74 -0.09
N ASP A 38 1.77 11.85 -1.06
CA ASP A 38 1.68 11.15 -2.35
C ASP A 38 2.63 9.93 -2.39
N GLU A 39 3.68 9.95 -1.56
CA GLU A 39 4.75 8.96 -1.53
C GLU A 39 5.16 8.68 -0.07
N PHE A 40 5.73 7.50 0.19
CA PHE A 40 6.37 7.21 1.48
C PHE A 40 7.76 6.62 1.31
N GLU A 41 8.64 6.89 2.27
CA GLU A 41 9.98 6.30 2.35
C GLU A 41 10.19 5.67 3.73
N ILE A 42 10.76 4.47 3.76
CA ILE A 42 11.17 3.79 4.99
C ILE A 42 12.69 3.86 5.11
N VAL A 43 13.19 4.42 6.21
CA VAL A 43 14.63 4.56 6.49
C VAL A 43 14.99 3.77 7.75
N ASP A 44 16.07 2.99 7.72
CA ASP A 44 16.65 2.42 8.94
C ASP A 44 17.37 3.53 9.71
N SER A 45 16.87 3.88 10.89
CA SER A 45 17.46 4.96 11.70
C SER A 45 18.86 4.63 12.23
N ASN A 46 19.26 3.35 12.24
CA ASN A 46 20.58 2.95 12.69
C ASN A 46 21.64 3.11 11.60
N THR A 47 21.29 2.81 10.35
CA THR A 47 22.24 2.83 9.22
C THR A 47 22.07 4.08 8.35
N GLY A 48 20.89 4.68 8.36
CA GLY A 48 20.49 5.79 7.48
C GLY A 48 20.11 5.34 6.06
N ASP A 49 20.03 4.04 5.82
CA ASP A 49 19.69 3.49 4.50
C ASP A 49 18.18 3.51 4.26
N THR A 50 17.78 3.88 3.04
CA THR A 50 16.40 3.75 2.58
C THR A 50 16.13 2.30 2.18
N ILE A 51 15.10 1.70 2.78
CA ILE A 51 14.71 0.30 2.59
C ILE A 51 13.63 0.16 1.52
N SER A 52 12.63 1.05 1.54
CA SER A 52 11.54 1.10 0.55
C SER A 52 11.16 2.53 0.24
N GLY A 53 10.74 2.76 -0.99
CA GLY A 53 10.18 4.02 -1.48
C GLY A 53 9.14 3.70 -2.54
N ASP A 54 7.87 3.68 -2.14
CA ASP A 54 6.75 3.32 -3.00
C ASP A 54 5.76 4.50 -3.05
N GLU A 55 5.10 4.68 -4.20
CA GLU A 55 3.99 5.62 -4.34
C GLU A 55 2.83 5.15 -3.43
N ILE A 56 2.19 6.08 -2.72
CA ILE A 56 1.01 5.76 -1.92
C ILE A 56 -0.12 5.48 -2.90
N VAL A 57 -0.32 4.21 -3.23
CA VAL A 57 -1.52 3.79 -3.97
C VAL A 57 -2.67 3.94 -2.99
N ASN A 58 -3.57 4.90 -3.24
CA ASN A 58 -4.75 5.05 -2.40
C ASN A 58 -5.48 3.70 -2.35
N PRO A 59 -5.88 3.23 -1.17
CA PRO A 59 -6.64 1.98 -1.07
C PRO A 59 -7.94 2.04 -1.87
N ASP A 60 -8.50 3.23 -2.11
CA ASP A 60 -9.64 3.45 -3.02
C ASP A 60 -9.28 3.21 -4.52
N ASP A 61 -8.04 3.50 -4.94
CA ASP A 61 -7.55 3.24 -6.31
C ASP A 61 -7.17 1.75 -6.52
N ILE A 62 -6.85 1.01 -5.46
CA ILE A 62 -6.55 -0.44 -5.52
C ILE A 62 -7.82 -1.28 -5.81
N ILE A 63 -9.02 -0.73 -5.58
CA ILE A 63 -10.28 -1.47 -5.75
C ILE A 63 -10.59 -1.81 -7.22
N GLU A 64 -10.03 -1.09 -8.19
CA GLU A 64 -10.31 -1.36 -9.61
C GLU A 64 -9.47 -2.52 -10.19
N ASP A 65 -8.29 -2.83 -9.65
CA ASP A 65 -7.36 -3.80 -10.30
C ASP A 65 -7.46 -5.23 -9.74
N MET A 66 -8.23 -5.46 -8.66
CA MET A 66 -8.57 -6.81 -8.20
C MET A 66 -9.80 -7.40 -8.89
N PHE A 67 -10.47 -6.62 -9.75
CA PHE A 67 -11.64 -7.04 -10.54
C PHE A 67 -11.44 -7.00 -12.06
N ASP A 68 -10.23 -6.68 -12.55
CA ASP A 68 -9.93 -6.71 -14.00
C ASP A 68 -9.19 -8.00 -14.44
N GLY A 69 -9.32 -9.05 -13.62
CA GLY A 69 -8.94 -10.42 -13.96
C GLY A 69 -10.10 -11.21 -14.55
N GLU A 70 -10.30 -11.04 -15.86
CA GLU A 70 -10.91 -12.01 -16.78
C GLU A 70 -12.42 -12.26 -16.65
N ASP A 71 -13.13 -11.43 -17.42
CA ASP A 71 -14.32 -11.79 -18.18
C ASP A 71 -14.14 -13.12 -18.95
N SER A 72 -14.52 -14.24 -18.35
CA SER A 72 -15.03 -15.41 -19.08
C SER A 72 -16.03 -16.17 -18.22
N MET A 73 -17.19 -15.56 -18.06
CA MET A 73 -18.43 -16.22 -17.65
C MET A 73 -18.86 -17.19 -18.76
N GLU A 74 -18.13 -18.31 -18.89
CA GLU A 74 -18.57 -19.44 -19.70
C GLU A 74 -19.72 -20.12 -18.96
N GLY A 75 -20.88 -20.15 -19.62
CA GLY A 75 -22.18 -20.35 -18.99
C GLY A 75 -22.28 -21.62 -18.15
N PHE A 76 -22.82 -21.45 -16.94
CA PHE A 76 -23.31 -22.59 -16.17
C PHE A 76 -24.58 -23.12 -16.87
N ASP A 77 -24.42 -24.14 -17.71
CA ASP A 77 -25.50 -24.84 -18.39
C ASP A 77 -26.30 -25.66 -17.37
N TRP A 78 -27.49 -25.17 -16.99
CA TRP A 78 -28.44 -25.88 -16.11
C TRP A 78 -29.31 -26.86 -16.91
N ASN A 79 -28.69 -27.63 -17.79
CA ASN A 79 -29.32 -28.76 -18.45
C ASN A 79 -28.42 -29.98 -18.35
N GLN A 80 -28.90 -31.01 -17.68
CA GLN A 80 -29.15 -32.37 -18.21
C GLN A 80 -29.51 -33.27 -17.02
N ASP A 81 -30.82 -33.53 -16.84
CA ASP A 81 -31.49 -34.82 -17.07
C ASP A 81 -31.20 -35.81 -15.91
N ASP A 82 -32.13 -36.33 -15.11
CA ASP A 82 -33.55 -36.73 -15.24
C ASP A 82 -34.27 -36.60 -13.86
#